data_AF-A0A965GCJ1-F1
#
_entry.id   AF-A0A965GCJ1-F1
#
_cell.length_a   1.000
_cell.length_b   1.000
_cell.length_c   1.000
_cell.angle_alpha   90.00
_cell.angle_beta   90.00
_cell.angle_gamma   90.00
#
_symmetry.space_group_name_H-M   'P 1'
#
loop_
_entity.id
_entity.type
_entity.pdbx_description
1 polymer ?
#
loop_
_entity_poly.entity_id
_entity_poly.type
_entity_poly.pdbx_seq_one_letter_code
_entity_poly.pdbx_strand_id
1 'polypeptide(L)' 'MKVADNTGAKELLAIRILGGSGRRYASLGDVIVATVKDAIPGGSVKKGDVVKAVIVRTKKEVRRPDGSYIK' A
#
# COMPACT_ATOMS: atom_id res chain seq x y z
N MET A 1 6.98 -3.02 -1.61
CA MET A 1 6.17 -1.89 -2.15
C MET A 1 6.79 -0.60 -1.68
N LYS A 2 6.95 0.39 -2.56
CA LYS A 2 7.49 1.71 -2.20
C LYS A 2 6.41 2.56 -1.52
N VAL A 3 6.78 3.24 -0.46
CA VAL A 3 5.90 4.18 0.26
C VAL A 3 5.94 5.55 -0.41
N ALA A 4 4.81 6.25 -0.39
CA ALA A 4 4.66 7.60 -0.93
C ALA A 4 4.04 8.51 0.14
N ASP A 5 4.76 8.69 1.25
CA ASP A 5 4.36 9.51 2.38
C ASP A 5 5.60 10.15 3.05
N ASN A 6 5.36 10.91 4.12
CA ASN A 6 6.38 11.56 4.95
C ASN A 6 6.55 10.89 6.33
N THR A 7 6.07 9.65 6.53
CA THR A 7 6.22 8.92 7.80
C THR A 7 7.64 8.43 8.03
N GLY A 8 8.42 8.34 6.95
CA GLY A 8 9.77 7.82 6.96
C GLY A 8 9.87 6.33 6.62
N ALA A 9 8.76 5.61 6.42
CA ALA A 9 8.83 4.29 5.80
C ALA A 9 9.29 4.41 4.35
N LYS A 10 10.16 3.49 3.92
CA LYS A 10 10.63 3.39 2.53
C LYS A 10 9.97 2.24 1.81
N GLU A 11 9.94 1.08 2.49
CA GLU A 11 9.42 -0.15 1.92
C GLU A 11 8.48 -0.87 2.87
N LEU A 12 7.39 -1.37 2.28
CA LEU A 12 6.38 -2.17 2.94
C LEU A 12 6.25 -3.55 2.29
N LEU A 13 5.98 -4.56 3.11
CA LEU A 13 5.49 -5.87 2.70
C LEU A 13 4.02 -6.03 3.10
N ALA A 14 3.13 -6.24 2.13
CA ALA A 14 1.72 -6.48 2.40
C ALA A 14 1.51 -7.84 3.08
N ILE A 15 0.68 -7.86 4.12
CA ILE A 15 0.33 -9.06 4.89
C ILE A 15 -1.10 -9.49 4.55
N ARG A 16 -2.02 -8.53 4.50
CA ARG A 16 -3.45 -8.82 4.31
C ARG A 16 -4.16 -7.66 3.62
N ILE A 17 -5.12 -8.00 2.76
CA ILE A 17 -6.03 -7.04 2.14
C ILE A 17 -7.30 -6.97 2.98
N LEU A 18 -7.74 -5.75 3.31
CA LEU A 18 -8.98 -5.55 4.07
C LEU A 18 -10.20 -5.57 3.13
N GLY A 19 -11.38 -5.87 3.71
CA GLY A 19 -12.66 -5.88 2.99
C GLY A 19 -13.18 -7.26 2.56
N GLY A 20 -12.61 -8.36 3.08
CA GLY A 20 -13.18 -9.71 2.89
C GLY A 20 -12.24 -10.83 3.33
N SER A 21 -12.81 -11.98 3.71
CA SER A 21 -12.05 -13.17 4.16
C SER A 21 -11.30 -13.89 3.04
N GLY A 22 -11.78 -13.82 1.79
CA GLY A 22 -11.20 -14.49 0.62
C GLY A 22 -10.51 -13.57 -0.39
N ARG A 23 -10.32 -12.29 -0.08
CA ARG A 23 -9.83 -11.31 -1.04
C ARG A 23 -8.34 -11.53 -1.33
N ARG A 24 -8.01 -11.80 -2.60
CA ARG A 24 -6.64 -12.13 -3.05
C ARG A 24 -5.89 -10.98 -3.72
N TYR A 25 -6.63 -10.01 -4.27
CA TYR A 25 -6.05 -8.90 -5.03
C TYR A 25 -6.54 -7.56 -4.49
N ALA A 26 -5.62 -6.59 -4.48
CA ALA A 26 -5.86 -5.22 -4.11
C ALA A 26 -5.54 -4.31 -5.30
N SER A 27 -6.30 -3.24 -5.44
CA SER A 27 -6.21 -2.22 -6.47
C SER A 27 -6.15 -0.83 -5.82
N LEU A 28 -6.18 0.22 -6.64
CA LEU A 28 -6.24 1.60 -6.19
C LEU A 28 -7.40 1.82 -5.20
N GLY A 29 -7.11 2.50 -4.10
CA GLY A 29 -8.06 2.81 -3.03
C GLY A 29 -8.22 1.72 -1.97
N ASP A 30 -7.70 0.52 -2.19
CA ASP A 30 -7.80 -0.55 -1.20
C ASP A 30 -6.89 -0.31 0.01
N VAL A 31 -7.43 -0.62 1.19
CA VAL A 31 -6.69 -0.62 2.45
C VAL A 31 -6.08 -1.99 2.69
N ILE A 32 -4.80 -2.00 3.01
CA ILE A 32 -4.04 -3.20 3.33
C ILE A 32 -3.37 -3.06 4.69
N VAL A 33 -3.08 -4.20 5.33
CA VAL A 33 -2.18 -4.29 6.47
C VAL A 33 -0.82 -4.71 5.94
N ALA A 34 0.23 -4.01 6.35
CA ALA A 34 1.60 -4.22 5.88
C ALA A 34 2.61 -4.08 7.02
N THR A 35 3.77 -4.75 6.88
CA THR A 35 4.91 -4.55 7.78
C THR A 35 5.96 -3.67 7.11
N VAL A 36 6.56 -2.77 7.89
CA VAL A 36 7.67 -1.92 7.47
C VAL A 36 8.94 -2.74 7.35
N LYS A 37 9.48 -2.83 6.13
CA LYS A 37 10.73 -3.56 5.84
C LYS A 37 11.96 -2.66 5.90
N ASP A 38 11.80 -1.41 5.50
CA ASP A 38 12.84 -0.39 5.58
C ASP A 38 12.25 0.97 5.96
N ALA A 39 12.97 1.72 6.79
CA ALA A 39 12.58 3.02 7.30
C ALA A 39 13.81 3.92 7.50
N ILE A 40 13.63 5.24 7.35
CA ILE A 40 14.67 6.20 7.68
C ILE A 40 14.82 6.32 9.21
N PRO A 41 16.06 6.54 9.71
CA PRO A 41 16.27 6.94 11.09
C PRO A 41 15.51 8.24 11.40
N GLY A 42 14.92 8.33 12.60
CA GLY A 42 14.16 9.52 13.04
C GLY A 42 12.76 9.68 12.43
N GLY A 43 12.32 8.75 11.56
CA GLY A 43 10.94 8.71 11.09
C GLY A 43 9.94 8.34 12.20
N SER A 44 8.66 8.61 11.95
CA SER A 44 7.58 8.29 12.90
C SER A 44 7.31 6.79 13.02
N VAL A 45 7.75 6.00 12.04
CA VAL A 45 7.60 4.54 11.99
C VAL A 45 8.95 3.85 11.93
N LYS A 46 9.04 2.66 12.52
CA LYS A 46 10.26 1.86 12.62
C LYS A 46 10.14 0.59 11.77
N LYS A 47 11.30 0.02 11.42
CA LYS A 47 11.37 -1.29 10.78
C LYS A 47 10.73 -2.34 11.69
N GLY A 48 9.84 -3.16 11.13
CA GLY A 48 9.09 -4.18 11.83
C GLY A 48 7.67 -3.77 12.19
N ASP A 49 7.37 -2.47 12.24
CA ASP A 49 6.03 -1.98 12.60
C ASP A 49 4.97 -2.52 11.63
N VAL A 50 3.80 -2.85 12.18
CA VAL A 50 2.63 -3.26 11.41
C VAL A 50 1.68 -2.08 11.28
N VAL A 51 1.46 -1.65 10.05
CA VAL A 51 0.69 -0.44 9.72
C VAL A 51 -0.42 -0.74 8.74
N LYS A 52 -1.46 0.11 8.73
CA LYS A 52 -2.45 0.15 7.66
C LYS A 52 -2.01 1.17 6.60
N ALA A 53 -2.17 0.81 5.33
CA ALA A 53 -1.82 1.69 4.21
C ALA A 53 -2.88 1.62 3.12
N VAL A 54 -3.00 2.69 2.33
CA VAL A 54 -3.89 2.77 1.17
C VAL A 54 -3.05 2.66 -0.11
N ILE A 55 -3.48 1.85 -1.06
CA ILE A 55 -2.83 1.75 -2.36
C ILE A 55 -3.22 2.96 -3.23
N VAL A 56 -2.24 3.79 -3.58
CA VAL A 56 -2.46 5.00 -4.38
C VAL A 56 -1.91 4.92 -5.82
N ARG A 57 -1.04 3.93 -6.10
CA ARG A 57 -0.49 3.68 -7.44
C ARG A 57 -0.33 2.18 -7.67
N THR A 58 -0.68 1.72 -8.86
CA THR A 58 -0.52 0.33 -9.30
C THR A 58 0.04 0.31 -10.71
N LYS A 59 0.98 -0.60 -11.00
CA LYS A 59 1.50 -0.77 -12.37
C LYS A 59 0.44 -1.34 -13.32
N LYS A 60 -0.51 -2.10 -12.78
CA LYS A 60 -1.65 -2.64 -13.55
C LYS A 60 -2.63 -1.52 -13.79
N GLU A 61 -3.09 -1.41 -15.02
CA GLU A 61 -4.05 -0.40 -15.42
C GLU A 61 -5.40 -0.56 -14.71
N VAL A 62 -6.00 0.56 -14.36
CA VAL A 62 -7.34 0.63 -13.76
C VAL A 62 -8.25 1.39 -14.71
N ARG A 63 -9.40 0.80 -15.01
CA ARG A 63 -10.42 1.39 -15.87
C ARG A 63 -11.24 2.41 -15.07
N ARG A 64 -11.40 3.61 -15.62
CA ARG A 64 -12.29 4.64 -15.09
C ARG A 64 -13.72 4.47 -15.62
N PRO A 65 -14.73 5.07 -14.95
CA PRO A 65 -16.13 5.01 -15.40
C PRO A 65 -16.35 5.59 -16.81
N ASP A 66 -15.55 6.58 -17.21
CA ASP A 66 -15.57 7.18 -18.54
C ASP A 66 -14.98 6.26 -19.64
N GLY A 67 -14.49 5.08 -19.28
CA GLY A 67 -13.89 4.11 -20.20
C GLY A 67 -12.39 4.30 -20.42
N SER A 68 -11.79 5.40 -19.95
CA SER A 68 -10.34 5.62 -20.01
C SER A 68 -9.58 4.71 -19.02
N TYR A 69 -8.28 4.54 -19.23
CA TYR A 69 -7.40 3.76 -18.35
C TYR A 69 -6.31 4.63 -17.74
N ILE A 70 -5.99 4.38 -16.47
CA ILE A 70 -4.81 4.91 -15.80
C ILE A 70 -3.80 3.81 -15.53
N LYS A 71 -2.51 4.14 -15.58
CA LYS A 71 -1.39 3.23 -15.33
C LYS A 71 -0.35 3.89 -14.43
#